data_AF-A0A1G5AKV8-F1
#
_entry.id   AF-A0A1G5AKV8-F1
#
_cell.length_a   1.000
_cell.length_b   1.000
_cell.length_c   1.000
_cell.angle_alpha   90.00
_cell.angle_beta   90.00
_cell.angle_gamma   90.00
#
_symmetry.space_group_name_H-M   'P 1'
#
loop_
_entity.id
_entity.type
_entity.pdbx_description
1 polymer ?
#
loop_
_entity_poly.entity_id
_entity_poly.type
_entity_poly.pdbx_seq_one_letter_code
_entity_poly.pdbx_strand_id
1 'polypeptide(L)'
;MVRTVGDFLYLDKAISMKKFILAAVAFCVTLTIHAQVFEGQITYANAYKSKNPQVSDQQWAKMMGDTQQYQIKGGDYRSDTNGTLMQWILFVNKDGKLYSKMATSETVYYNDVTIQGDEVYKSELKKGTTKILGYLCDELVLTCKNGVQKYYFNAQLGVDPKLFVNHKFGNWYDLVSRARALPLKSIIETTMFTLESTSTQVKPAKLDPNLFVLPKGVKTEKSPY
;
A
#
# COMPACT_ATOMS: atom_id res chain seq x y z
N MET A 1 16.23 -69.81 16.84
CA MET A 1 16.51 -68.36 17.00
C MET A 1 15.25 -67.72 17.55
N VAL A 2 15.15 -67.62 18.89
CA VAL A 2 13.94 -67.20 19.59
C VAL A 2 13.92 -65.68 19.65
N ARG A 3 13.05 -65.03 18.88
CA ARG A 3 12.77 -63.60 19.03
C ARG A 3 11.93 -63.43 20.30
N THR A 4 12.49 -62.73 21.28
CA THR A 4 11.84 -62.46 22.56
C THR A 4 10.73 -61.43 22.41
N VAL A 5 9.65 -61.60 23.18
CA VAL A 5 8.43 -60.77 23.20
C VAL A 5 8.73 -59.26 23.38
N GLY A 6 9.88 -58.90 23.95
CA GLY A 6 10.33 -57.50 24.10
C GLY A 6 10.64 -56.77 22.78
N ASP A 7 11.04 -57.48 21.72
CA ASP A 7 11.43 -56.86 20.44
C ASP A 7 10.21 -56.34 19.66
N PHE A 8 9.05 -56.99 19.80
CA PHE A 8 7.79 -56.55 19.19
C PHE A 8 7.26 -55.27 19.82
N LEU A 9 7.33 -55.15 21.15
CA LEU A 9 6.89 -53.96 21.89
C LEU A 9 7.73 -52.71 21.57
N TYR A 10 9.03 -52.88 21.28
CA TYR A 10 9.91 -51.78 20.87
C TYR A 10 9.62 -51.31 19.44
N LEU A 11 9.37 -52.24 18.52
CA LEU A 11 9.03 -51.93 17.13
C LEU A 11 7.69 -51.18 17.04
N ASP A 12 6.68 -51.60 17.78
CA ASP A 12 5.35 -50.96 17.79
C ASP A 12 5.38 -49.54 18.37
N LYS A 13 6.15 -49.32 19.45
CA LYS A 13 6.36 -47.97 19.99
C LYS A 13 7.11 -47.07 19.00
N ALA A 14 8.13 -47.58 18.30
CA ALA A 14 8.88 -46.81 17.32
C ALA A 14 8.04 -46.46 16.07
N ILE A 15 7.16 -47.37 15.64
CA ILE A 15 6.21 -47.14 14.53
C ILE A 15 5.14 -46.12 14.95
N SER A 16 4.63 -46.20 16.18
CA SER A 16 3.68 -45.24 16.75
C SER A 16 4.28 -43.84 16.90
N MET A 17 5.53 -43.74 17.36
CA MET A 17 6.26 -42.47 17.50
C MET A 17 6.58 -41.82 16.14
N LYS A 18 6.93 -42.61 15.11
CA LYS A 18 7.10 -42.12 13.73
C LYS A 18 5.80 -41.58 13.13
N LYS A 19 4.66 -42.22 13.40
CA LYS A 19 3.33 -41.74 12.96
C LYS A 19 2.96 -40.42 13.65
N PHE A 20 3.28 -40.27 14.93
CA PHE A 20 3.09 -39.01 15.67
C PHE A 20 3.97 -37.88 15.12
N ILE A 21 5.23 -38.16 14.80
CA ILE A 21 6.15 -37.17 14.21
C ILE A 21 5.68 -36.78 12.79
N LEU A 22 5.24 -37.74 11.95
CA LEU A 22 4.68 -37.42 10.64
C LEU A 22 3.41 -36.57 10.73
N ALA A 23 2.52 -36.86 11.68
CA ALA A 23 1.31 -36.07 11.92
C ALA A 23 1.61 -34.65 12.42
N ALA A 24 2.61 -34.50 13.31
CA ALA A 24 3.05 -33.19 13.80
C ALA A 24 3.73 -32.34 12.70
N VAL A 25 4.55 -32.96 11.84
CA VAL A 25 5.14 -32.29 10.68
C VAL A 25 4.08 -31.88 9.67
N ALA A 26 3.10 -32.73 9.37
CA ALA A 26 1.97 -32.40 8.49
C ALA A 26 1.09 -31.27 9.05
N PHE A 27 0.92 -31.19 10.38
CA PHE A 27 0.18 -30.11 11.04
C PHE A 27 0.94 -28.76 10.96
N CYS A 28 2.26 -28.76 11.12
CA CYS A 28 3.09 -27.55 11.01
C CYS A 28 3.13 -26.95 9.59
N VAL A 29 2.94 -27.75 8.54
CA VAL A 29 2.88 -27.24 7.14
C VAL A 29 1.56 -26.48 6.86
N THR A 30 0.55 -26.62 7.72
CA THR A 30 -0.73 -25.89 7.60
C THR A 30 -0.75 -24.54 8.29
N LEU A 31 0.40 -24.05 8.80
CA LEU A 31 0.58 -22.62 9.06
C LEU A 31 0.66 -21.90 7.71
N THR A 32 -0.49 -21.83 7.07
CA THR A 32 -0.80 -20.97 5.94
C THR A 32 -0.16 -19.62 6.18
N ILE A 33 0.78 -19.28 5.29
CA ILE A 33 1.32 -17.94 5.10
C ILE A 33 0.13 -17.08 4.70
N HIS A 34 -0.69 -16.68 5.67
CA HIS A 34 -1.62 -15.58 5.48
C HIS A 34 -0.70 -14.39 5.27
N ALA A 35 -0.68 -13.87 4.05
CA ALA A 35 -0.10 -12.58 3.77
C ALA A 35 -0.70 -11.61 4.81
N GLN A 36 0.12 -11.19 5.76
CA GLN A 36 -0.33 -10.26 6.79
C GLN A 36 -0.70 -8.97 6.06
N VAL A 37 -1.91 -8.47 6.31
CA VAL A 37 -2.30 -7.14 5.85
C VAL A 37 -1.42 -6.16 6.62
N PHE A 38 -0.62 -5.41 5.90
CA PHE A 38 0.27 -4.41 6.44
C PHE A 38 -0.54 -3.33 7.17
N GLU A 39 -0.14 -3.09 8.41
CA GLU A 39 -0.58 -1.96 9.21
C GLU A 39 0.68 -1.23 9.68
N GLY A 40 0.73 0.09 9.47
CA GLY A 40 1.89 0.87 9.84
C GLY A 40 2.08 2.09 8.96
N GLN A 41 3.29 2.64 9.01
CA GLN A 41 3.67 3.86 8.32
C GLN A 41 4.78 3.60 7.29
N ILE A 42 4.67 4.25 6.13
CA ILE A 42 5.73 4.38 5.13
C ILE A 42 6.04 5.87 4.98
N THR A 43 7.30 6.25 5.14
CA THR A 43 7.76 7.62 4.89
C THR A 43 8.40 7.66 3.50
N TYR A 44 8.01 8.64 2.68
CA TYR A 44 8.53 8.84 1.34
C TYR A 44 9.26 10.17 1.22
N ALA A 45 10.30 10.18 0.41
CA ALA A 45 10.87 11.38 -0.19
C ALA A 45 10.26 11.60 -1.58
N ASN A 46 9.73 12.79 -1.82
CA ASN A 46 9.05 13.17 -3.04
C ASN A 46 9.91 14.13 -3.86
N ALA A 47 10.08 13.81 -5.14
CA ALA A 47 10.70 14.67 -6.13
C ALA A 47 9.69 14.96 -7.25
N TYR A 48 9.73 16.18 -7.76
CA TYR A 48 8.80 16.65 -8.78
C TYR A 48 9.58 17.08 -10.01
N LYS A 49 9.05 16.72 -11.19
CA LYS A 49 9.50 17.27 -12.46
C LYS A 49 8.36 18.00 -13.13
N SER A 50 8.43 19.33 -13.16
CA SER A 50 7.40 20.16 -13.76
C SER A 50 7.33 19.96 -15.27
N LYS A 51 6.10 19.96 -15.78
CA LYS A 51 5.80 20.06 -17.21
C LYS A 51 5.28 21.46 -17.58
N ASN A 52 5.12 22.35 -16.60
CA ASN A 52 4.72 23.74 -16.79
C ASN A 52 5.94 24.67 -16.61
N PRO A 53 6.32 25.47 -17.63
CA PRO A 53 7.48 26.37 -17.53
C PRO A 53 7.32 27.49 -16.50
N GLN A 54 6.10 27.78 -16.04
CA GLN A 54 5.81 28.83 -15.05
C GLN A 54 5.97 28.36 -13.60
N VAL A 55 6.06 27.04 -13.38
CA VAL A 55 6.18 26.45 -12.04
C VAL A 55 7.40 25.54 -12.04
N SER A 56 8.41 25.83 -11.23
CA SER A 56 9.61 25.02 -11.13
C SER A 56 9.39 23.73 -10.33
N ASP A 57 10.30 22.78 -10.51
CA ASP A 57 10.40 21.54 -9.71
C ASP A 57 10.39 21.85 -8.20
N GLN A 58 11.13 22.88 -7.79
CA GLN A 58 11.26 23.32 -6.39
C GLN A 58 9.96 23.95 -5.88
N GLN A 59 9.23 24.70 -6.72
CA GLN A 59 7.93 25.27 -6.35
C GLN A 59 6.91 24.16 -6.11
N TRP A 60 6.87 23.13 -6.96
CA TRP A 60 6.05 21.95 -6.73
C TRP A 60 6.40 21.23 -5.43
N ALA A 61 7.69 20.96 -5.20
CA ALA A 61 8.15 20.34 -3.97
C ALA A 61 7.75 21.15 -2.72
N LYS A 62 7.91 22.48 -2.76
CA LYS A 62 7.49 23.36 -1.66
C LYS A 62 5.97 23.31 -1.43
N MET A 63 5.17 23.39 -2.49
CA MET A 63 3.71 23.40 -2.39
C MET A 63 3.13 22.06 -1.92
N MET A 64 3.60 20.96 -2.49
CA MET A 64 3.02 19.63 -2.28
C MET A 64 3.70 18.85 -1.15
N GLY A 65 4.94 19.21 -0.83
CA GLY A 65 5.79 18.55 0.17
C GLY A 65 6.79 17.60 -0.48
N ASP A 66 8.05 17.71 -0.08
CA ASP A 66 9.13 16.78 -0.45
C ASP A 66 9.22 15.58 0.51
N THR A 67 8.46 15.59 1.59
CA THR A 67 8.35 14.50 2.56
C THR A 67 6.89 14.16 2.78
N GLN A 68 6.58 12.87 2.73
CA GLN A 68 5.24 12.35 2.94
C GLN A 68 5.26 11.21 3.94
N GLN A 69 4.33 11.21 4.89
CA GLN A 69 4.08 10.09 5.79
C GLN A 69 2.74 9.46 5.43
N TYR A 70 2.78 8.23 4.96
CA TYR A 70 1.61 7.44 4.61
C TYR A 70 1.34 6.40 5.69
N GLN A 71 0.17 6.43 6.30
CA GLN A 71 -0.26 5.46 7.31
C GLN A 71 -1.49 4.69 6.81
N ILE A 72 -1.50 3.37 7.00
CA ILE A 72 -2.62 2.52 6.56
C ILE A 72 -3.02 1.53 7.65
N LYS A 73 -4.33 1.33 7.78
CA LYS A 73 -4.93 0.32 8.67
C LYS A 73 -6.17 -0.26 8.00
N GLY A 74 -6.10 -1.51 7.59
CA GLY A 74 -7.21 -2.16 6.88
C GLY A 74 -7.55 -1.41 5.59
N GLY A 75 -8.78 -0.90 5.50
CA GLY A 75 -9.27 -0.17 4.34
C GLY A 75 -9.03 1.35 4.39
N ASP A 76 -8.56 1.88 5.53
CA ASP A 76 -8.40 3.32 5.75
C ASP A 76 -6.94 3.72 5.64
N TYR A 77 -6.67 4.90 5.07
CA TYR A 77 -5.32 5.46 5.03
C TYR A 77 -5.28 6.96 5.20
N ARG A 78 -4.18 7.45 5.74
CA ARG A 78 -3.86 8.88 5.89
C ARG A 78 -2.51 9.15 5.24
N SER A 79 -2.37 10.33 4.66
CA SER A 79 -1.13 10.80 4.08
C SER A 79 -0.90 12.25 4.48
N ASP A 80 0.06 12.50 5.35
CA ASP A 80 0.49 13.84 5.72
C ASP A 80 1.72 14.24 4.89
N THR A 81 1.83 15.52 4.51
CA THR A 81 3.02 16.05 3.83
C THR A 81 3.54 17.30 4.55
N ASN A 82 4.78 17.68 4.25
CA ASN A 82 5.36 18.95 4.68
C ASN A 82 5.13 20.10 3.68
N GLY A 83 4.13 19.95 2.79
CA GLY A 83 3.83 20.97 1.78
C GLY A 83 3.27 22.26 2.39
N THR A 84 3.56 23.39 1.75
CA THR A 84 2.97 24.68 2.16
C THR A 84 1.52 24.82 1.71
N LEU A 85 1.08 24.01 0.75
CA LEU A 85 -0.28 24.02 0.20
C LEU A 85 -1.03 22.74 0.57
N MET A 86 -0.55 21.57 0.15
CA MET A 86 -1.15 20.28 0.54
C MET A 86 -0.71 19.96 1.97
N GLN A 87 -1.67 19.74 2.87
CA GLN A 87 -1.35 19.38 4.26
C GLN A 87 -1.53 17.88 4.49
N TRP A 88 -2.71 17.35 4.17
CA TRP A 88 -2.97 15.92 4.30
C TRP A 88 -4.09 15.44 3.39
N ILE A 89 -4.07 14.13 3.14
CA ILE A 89 -5.12 13.36 2.51
C ILE A 89 -5.58 12.28 3.49
N LEU A 90 -6.89 12.04 3.55
CA LEU A 90 -7.50 11.01 4.37
C LEU A 90 -8.52 10.23 3.54
N PHE A 91 -8.32 8.93 3.41
CA PHE A 91 -9.31 8.02 2.86
C PHE A 91 -10.00 7.27 3.99
N VAL A 92 -11.33 7.41 4.05
CA VAL A 92 -12.19 6.66 4.97
C VAL A 92 -13.02 5.70 4.14
N ASN A 93 -12.75 4.40 4.29
CA ASN A 93 -13.28 3.35 3.45
C ASN A 93 -14.81 3.30 3.45
N LYS A 94 -15.39 3.34 4.64
CA LYS A 94 -16.85 3.32 4.86
C LYS A 94 -17.57 4.51 4.23
N ASP A 95 -16.87 5.62 4.02
CA ASP A 95 -17.46 6.85 3.47
C ASP A 95 -17.40 6.86 1.94
N GLY A 96 -16.54 6.04 1.32
CA GLY A 96 -16.27 6.09 -0.12
C GLY A 96 -15.69 7.43 -0.57
N LYS A 97 -14.95 8.13 0.31
CA LYS A 97 -14.46 9.49 0.06
C LYS A 97 -12.98 9.63 0.36
N LEU A 98 -12.31 10.37 -0.52
CA LEU A 98 -10.93 10.82 -0.34
C LEU A 98 -10.95 12.30 0.02
N TYR A 99 -10.69 12.58 1.29
CA TYR A 99 -10.65 13.94 1.84
C TYR A 99 -9.26 14.55 1.67
N SER A 100 -9.19 15.81 1.28
CA SER A 100 -7.95 16.57 1.12
C SER A 100 -8.04 17.90 1.88
N LYS A 101 -7.03 18.19 2.69
CA LYS A 101 -6.89 19.47 3.37
C LYS A 101 -5.78 20.30 2.74
N MET A 102 -6.17 21.49 2.32
CA MET A 102 -5.29 22.51 1.77
C MET A 102 -5.08 23.61 2.81
N ALA A 103 -3.90 24.24 2.82
CA ALA A 103 -3.60 25.36 3.71
C ALA A 103 -4.42 26.63 3.40
N THR A 104 -4.96 26.73 2.17
CA THR A 104 -5.67 27.91 1.67
C THR A 104 -7.16 27.96 2.02
N SER A 105 -7.70 26.91 2.66
CA SER A 105 -9.13 26.82 2.96
C SER A 105 -9.35 26.12 4.30
N GLU A 106 -10.26 26.63 5.12
CA GLU A 106 -10.73 25.92 6.31
C GLU A 106 -11.53 24.66 5.96
N THR A 107 -12.22 24.67 4.80
CA THR A 107 -12.98 23.54 4.28
C THR A 107 -12.06 22.40 3.85
N VAL A 108 -12.43 21.17 4.22
CA VAL A 108 -11.84 19.94 3.69
C VAL A 108 -12.59 19.53 2.43
N TYR A 109 -11.90 19.42 1.32
CA TYR A 109 -12.52 18.97 0.06
C TYR A 109 -12.54 17.45 -0.01
N TYR A 110 -13.52 16.87 -0.68
CA TYR A 110 -13.56 15.43 -0.91
C TYR A 110 -13.81 15.06 -2.37
N ASN A 111 -13.13 14.01 -2.82
CA ASN A 111 -13.45 13.30 -4.06
C ASN A 111 -14.26 12.03 -3.73
N ASP A 112 -15.26 11.73 -4.55
CA ASP A 112 -15.93 10.44 -4.54
C ASP A 112 -15.00 9.40 -5.20
N VAL A 113 -14.60 8.39 -4.45
CA VAL A 113 -13.58 7.46 -4.95
C VAL A 113 -14.11 6.48 -5.99
N THR A 114 -15.43 6.38 -6.14
CA THR A 114 -16.06 5.51 -7.14
C THR A 114 -15.99 6.09 -8.55
N ILE A 115 -15.73 7.39 -8.66
CA ILE A 115 -15.60 8.10 -9.93
C ILE A 115 -14.15 8.00 -10.39
N GLN A 116 -13.94 7.32 -11.52
CA GLN A 116 -12.63 7.21 -12.14
C GLN A 116 -12.38 8.42 -13.04
N GLY A 117 -11.32 9.18 -12.74
CA GLY A 117 -10.91 10.36 -13.54
C GLY A 117 -9.91 10.04 -14.66
N ASP A 118 -9.52 8.77 -14.80
CA ASP A 118 -8.53 8.27 -15.76
C ASP A 118 -8.90 6.84 -16.16
N GLU A 119 -8.18 6.23 -17.11
CA GLU A 119 -8.48 4.86 -17.56
C GLU A 119 -7.18 4.09 -17.82
N VAL A 120 -7.06 2.89 -17.24
CA VAL A 120 -5.93 1.98 -17.49
C VAL A 120 -6.27 1.05 -18.66
N TYR A 121 -5.52 1.16 -19.75
CA TYR A 121 -5.72 0.29 -20.93
C TYR A 121 -4.61 -0.75 -21.11
N LYS A 122 -3.47 -0.61 -20.41
CA LYS A 122 -2.39 -1.61 -20.41
C LYS A 122 -1.76 -1.72 -19.03
N SER A 123 -1.45 -2.94 -18.62
CA SER A 123 -0.68 -3.23 -17.40
C SER A 123 0.47 -4.21 -17.68
N GLU A 124 1.65 -3.94 -17.15
CA GLU A 124 2.84 -4.79 -17.30
C GLU A 124 3.46 -5.04 -15.93
N LEU A 125 3.77 -6.31 -15.62
CA LEU A 125 4.39 -6.72 -14.37
C LEU A 125 5.76 -7.34 -14.65
N LYS A 126 6.81 -6.82 -14.02
CA LYS A 126 8.15 -7.38 -14.05
C LYS A 126 8.58 -7.78 -12.64
N LYS A 127 9.18 -8.95 -12.50
CA LYS A 127 9.57 -9.49 -11.20
C LYS A 127 11.00 -9.11 -10.83
N GLY A 128 11.24 -8.84 -9.55
CA GLY A 128 12.59 -8.69 -8.99
C GLY A 128 13.46 -7.64 -9.69
N THR A 129 12.93 -6.45 -9.92
CA THR A 129 13.55 -5.41 -10.74
C THR A 129 14.59 -4.56 -10.01
N THR A 130 14.37 -4.26 -8.73
CA THR A 130 15.26 -3.39 -7.94
C THR A 130 15.15 -3.66 -6.45
N LYS A 131 16.12 -3.18 -5.66
CA LYS A 131 16.07 -3.23 -4.20
C LYS A 131 15.86 -1.84 -3.61
N ILE A 132 14.83 -1.68 -2.77
CA ILE A 132 14.53 -0.44 -2.05
C ILE A 132 14.45 -0.78 -0.56
N LEU A 133 15.24 -0.14 0.29
CA LEU A 133 15.32 -0.45 1.73
C LEU A 133 15.55 -1.94 2.04
N GLY A 134 16.26 -2.66 1.15
CA GLY A 134 16.51 -4.10 1.26
C GLY A 134 15.41 -5.00 0.70
N TYR A 135 14.22 -4.48 0.38
CA TYR A 135 13.15 -5.24 -0.26
C TYR A 135 13.44 -5.40 -1.75
N LEU A 136 13.46 -6.64 -2.25
CA LEU A 136 13.49 -6.90 -3.69
C LEU A 136 12.08 -6.67 -4.26
N CYS A 137 11.93 -5.62 -5.06
CA CYS A 137 10.64 -5.16 -5.56
C CYS A 137 10.30 -5.77 -6.93
N ASP A 138 9.01 -6.05 -7.13
CA ASP A 138 8.42 -6.20 -8.45
C ASP A 138 8.05 -4.80 -8.99
N GLU A 139 8.03 -4.62 -10.31
CA GLU A 139 7.60 -3.38 -11.00
C GLU A 139 6.25 -3.62 -11.68
N LEU A 140 5.24 -2.82 -11.34
CA LEU A 140 3.97 -2.72 -12.06
C LEU A 140 3.93 -1.40 -12.82
N VAL A 141 3.72 -1.47 -14.14
CA VAL A 141 3.49 -0.30 -15.00
C VAL A 141 2.04 -0.30 -15.45
N LEU A 142 1.33 0.79 -15.19
CA LEU A 142 -0.01 1.07 -15.70
C LEU A 142 0.10 2.15 -16.77
N THR A 143 -0.23 1.80 -18.02
CA THR A 143 -0.41 2.79 -19.08
C THR A 143 -1.85 3.27 -19.07
N CYS A 144 -2.01 4.56 -18.81
CA CYS A 144 -3.30 5.19 -18.60
C CYS A 144 -3.56 6.22 -19.71
N LYS A 145 -4.82 6.61 -19.89
CA LYS A 145 -5.22 7.63 -20.87
C LYS A 145 -4.44 8.94 -20.67
N ASN A 146 -4.24 9.36 -19.42
CA ASN A 146 -3.62 10.64 -19.08
C ASN A 146 -2.13 10.55 -18.69
N GLY A 147 -1.47 9.40 -18.88
CA GLY A 147 -0.04 9.24 -18.57
C GLY A 147 0.35 7.82 -18.19
N VAL A 148 1.56 7.68 -17.64
CA VAL A 148 2.08 6.40 -17.14
C VAL A 148 2.25 6.46 -15.63
N GLN A 149 1.86 5.39 -14.97
CA GLN A 149 2.11 5.18 -13.54
C GLN A 149 2.99 3.94 -13.38
N LYS A 150 4.11 4.07 -12.67
CA LYS A 150 5.02 2.95 -12.36
C LYS A 150 5.10 2.78 -10.85
N TYR A 151 5.02 1.55 -10.40
CA TYR A 151 5.03 1.20 -8.98
C TYR A 151 6.03 0.09 -8.72
N TYR A 152 6.87 0.27 -7.72
CA TYR A 152 7.81 -0.73 -7.24
C TYR A 152 7.35 -1.19 -5.87
N PHE A 153 7.00 -2.46 -5.72
CA PHE A 153 6.33 -2.96 -4.51
C PHE A 153 6.89 -4.31 -4.09
N ASN A 154 6.64 -4.68 -2.84
CA ASN A 154 7.03 -5.98 -2.30
C ASN A 154 5.86 -6.57 -1.49
N ALA A 155 5.62 -7.88 -1.65
CA ALA A 155 4.49 -8.57 -1.02
C ALA A 155 4.50 -8.53 0.53
N GLN A 156 5.62 -8.21 1.17
CA GLN A 156 5.69 -8.00 2.62
C GLN A 156 4.92 -6.76 3.08
N LEU A 157 4.60 -5.82 2.17
CA LEU A 157 3.73 -4.66 2.42
C LEU A 157 2.31 -4.92 1.90
N GLY A 158 1.84 -6.16 2.07
CA GLY A 158 0.59 -6.65 1.50
C GLY A 158 -0.64 -5.88 2.00
N VAL A 159 -1.63 -5.69 1.12
CA VAL A 159 -2.94 -5.14 1.49
C VAL A 159 -4.04 -6.06 0.97
N ASP A 160 -5.24 -6.01 1.57
CA ASP A 160 -6.40 -6.74 1.03
C ASP A 160 -7.10 -5.90 -0.05
N PRO A 161 -7.02 -6.27 -1.34
CA PRO A 161 -7.65 -5.49 -2.40
C PRO A 161 -9.16 -5.44 -2.30
N LYS A 162 -9.79 -6.39 -1.59
CA LYS A 162 -11.26 -6.41 -1.40
C LYS A 162 -11.76 -5.18 -0.66
N LEU A 163 -10.91 -4.57 0.18
CA LEU A 163 -11.25 -3.34 0.88
C LEU A 163 -11.27 -2.13 -0.06
N PHE A 164 -10.66 -2.22 -1.25
CA PHE A 164 -10.46 -1.07 -2.14
C PHE A 164 -11.21 -1.17 -3.47
N VAL A 165 -12.11 -2.15 -3.65
CA VAL A 165 -12.87 -2.38 -4.90
C VAL A 165 -13.58 -1.14 -5.44
N ASN A 166 -14.01 -0.25 -4.55
CA ASN A 166 -14.70 0.98 -4.91
C ASN A 166 -13.76 2.19 -5.07
N HIS A 167 -12.48 2.07 -4.71
CA HIS A 167 -11.51 3.15 -4.78
C HIS A 167 -10.84 3.20 -6.16
N LYS A 168 -11.57 3.75 -7.13
CA LYS A 168 -11.13 3.91 -8.52
C LYS A 168 -10.34 5.20 -8.74
N PHE A 169 -10.50 6.19 -7.87
CA PHE A 169 -9.83 7.49 -8.00
C PHE A 169 -8.30 7.31 -8.05
N GLY A 170 -7.67 7.95 -9.04
CA GLY A 170 -6.22 7.84 -9.28
C GLY A 170 -5.75 6.44 -9.71
N ASN A 171 -6.65 5.57 -10.19
CA ASN A 171 -6.37 4.17 -10.53
C ASN A 171 -5.91 3.33 -9.32
N TRP A 172 -6.32 3.73 -8.10
CA TRP A 172 -5.86 3.07 -6.87
C TRP A 172 -6.21 1.58 -6.83
N TYR A 173 -7.45 1.21 -7.18
CA TYR A 173 -7.86 -0.19 -7.25
C TYR A 173 -7.08 -0.98 -8.31
N ASP A 174 -6.78 -0.40 -9.48
CA ASP A 174 -5.95 -1.05 -10.50
C ASP A 174 -4.54 -1.37 -9.99
N LEU A 175 -3.96 -0.48 -9.18
CA LEU A 175 -2.71 -0.75 -8.47
C LEU A 175 -2.88 -1.91 -7.49
N VAL A 176 -3.73 -1.77 -6.47
CA VAL A 176 -3.74 -2.71 -5.34
C VAL A 176 -4.33 -4.08 -5.71
N SER A 177 -5.23 -4.17 -6.69
CA SER A 177 -5.75 -5.46 -7.20
C SER A 177 -4.66 -6.31 -7.86
N ARG A 178 -3.66 -5.67 -8.48
CA ARG A 178 -2.56 -6.33 -9.21
C ARG A 178 -1.33 -6.53 -8.35
N ALA A 179 -0.91 -5.49 -7.64
CA ALA A 179 0.26 -5.52 -6.77
C ALA A 179 -0.01 -6.29 -5.48
N ARG A 180 -1.25 -6.21 -4.97
CA ARG A 180 -1.66 -6.74 -3.65
C ARG A 180 -0.79 -6.24 -2.50
N ALA A 181 -0.11 -5.12 -2.69
CA ALA A 181 0.83 -4.53 -1.75
C ALA A 181 1.00 -3.04 -2.04
N LEU A 182 1.48 -2.30 -1.04
CA LEU A 182 1.81 -0.90 -1.17
C LEU A 182 3.15 -0.69 -1.90
N PRO A 183 3.29 0.39 -2.69
CA PRO A 183 4.53 0.71 -3.36
C PRO A 183 5.58 1.24 -2.37
N LEU A 184 6.82 0.78 -2.52
CA LEU A 184 8.01 1.40 -1.94
C LEU A 184 8.55 2.54 -2.83
N LYS A 185 8.18 2.55 -4.10
CA LYS A 185 8.41 3.70 -4.99
C LYS A 185 7.28 3.83 -6.00
N SER A 186 6.90 5.05 -6.32
CA SER A 186 5.99 5.36 -7.42
C SER A 186 6.55 6.45 -8.31
N ILE A 187 6.36 6.30 -9.62
CA ILE A 187 6.58 7.36 -10.62
C ILE A 187 5.25 7.59 -11.30
N ILE A 188 4.63 8.74 -11.06
CA ILE A 188 3.29 9.08 -11.54
C ILE A 188 3.39 10.29 -12.44
N GLU A 189 3.04 10.10 -13.71
CA GLU A 189 2.95 11.21 -14.66
C GLU A 189 1.55 11.81 -14.65
N THR A 190 1.50 13.14 -14.51
CA THR A 190 0.28 13.93 -14.72
C THR A 190 0.47 14.89 -15.88
N THR A 191 -0.55 15.66 -16.22
CA THR A 191 -0.44 16.76 -17.19
C THR A 191 0.44 17.92 -16.69
N MET A 192 0.57 18.10 -15.37
CA MET A 192 1.25 19.24 -14.76
C MET A 192 2.69 18.96 -14.34
N PHE A 193 2.95 17.74 -13.88
CA PHE A 193 4.27 17.30 -13.41
C PHE A 193 4.38 15.77 -13.39
N THR A 194 5.60 15.28 -13.26
CA THR A 194 5.89 13.89 -12.87
C THR A 194 6.29 13.87 -11.39
N LEU A 195 5.65 13.04 -10.58
CA LEU A 195 6.00 12.78 -9.20
C LEU A 195 6.82 11.49 -9.12
N GLU A 196 7.99 11.55 -8.51
CA GLU A 196 8.72 10.39 -8.03
C GLU A 196 8.68 10.37 -6.51
N SER A 197 8.04 9.36 -5.93
CA SER A 197 7.95 9.16 -4.49
C SER A 197 8.72 7.89 -4.13
N THR A 198 9.75 7.98 -3.30
CA THR A 198 10.60 6.84 -2.91
C THR A 198 10.64 6.70 -1.39
N SER A 199 10.33 5.50 -0.90
CA SER A 199 10.29 5.19 0.52
C SER A 199 11.68 5.34 1.14
N THR A 200 11.75 6.09 2.23
CA THR A 200 12.93 6.27 3.09
C THR A 200 12.82 5.47 4.38
N GLN A 201 11.60 5.07 4.79
CA GLN A 201 11.38 4.25 5.96
C GLN A 201 10.07 3.46 5.85
N VAL A 202 10.08 2.22 6.33
CA VAL A 202 8.88 1.41 6.59
C VAL A 202 8.86 1.04 8.06
N LYS A 203 7.75 1.31 8.74
CA LYS A 203 7.54 1.00 10.16
C LYS A 203 6.21 0.26 10.34
N PRO A 204 6.22 -1.08 10.34
CA PRO A 204 5.05 -1.87 10.75
C PRO A 204 4.70 -1.51 12.19
N ALA A 205 3.45 -1.16 12.45
CA ALA A 205 2.99 -0.77 13.78
C ALA A 205 1.47 -0.84 13.87
N LYS A 206 0.95 -1.13 15.07
CA LYS A 206 -0.46 -0.88 15.35
C LYS A 206 -0.70 0.62 15.42
N LEU A 207 -1.65 1.09 14.63
CA LEU A 207 -2.02 2.50 14.51
C LEU A 207 -3.28 2.80 15.32
N ASP A 208 -3.33 4.01 15.89
CA ASP A 208 -4.52 4.54 16.55
C ASP A 208 -5.63 4.75 15.51
N PRO A 209 -6.81 4.13 15.66
CA PRO A 209 -7.95 4.36 14.76
C PRO A 209 -8.35 5.84 14.60
N ASN A 210 -8.08 6.68 15.60
CA ASN A 210 -8.39 8.11 15.55
C ASN A 210 -7.61 8.87 14.47
N LEU A 211 -6.50 8.32 13.96
CA LEU A 211 -5.77 8.88 12.82
C LEU A 211 -6.64 8.94 11.56
N PHE A 212 -7.62 8.06 11.44
CA PHE A 212 -8.48 7.89 10.27
C PHE A 212 -9.86 8.55 10.44
N VAL A 213 -9.99 9.47 11.40
CA VAL A 213 -11.22 10.19 11.69
C VAL A 213 -11.05 11.66 11.32
N LEU A 214 -12.04 12.23 10.66
CA LEU A 214 -12.07 13.66 10.39
C LEU A 214 -12.13 14.47 11.70
N PRO A 215 -11.45 15.64 11.77
CA PRO A 215 -11.57 16.52 12.93
C PRO A 215 -13.04 16.89 13.22
N LYS A 216 -13.40 16.91 14.49
CA LYS A 216 -14.77 17.22 14.92
C LYS A 216 -15.17 18.63 14.45
N GLY A 217 -16.35 18.73 13.82
CA GLY A 217 -16.90 20.01 13.36
C GLY A 217 -16.27 20.55 12.08
N VAL A 218 -15.40 19.76 11.41
CA VAL A 218 -14.81 20.19 10.14
C VAL A 218 -15.89 20.35 9.06
N LYS A 219 -15.83 21.46 8.33
CA LYS A 219 -16.67 21.65 7.15
C LYS A 219 -16.10 20.83 6.00
N THR A 220 -16.93 20.06 5.32
CA THR A 220 -16.54 19.31 4.13
C THR A 220 -17.33 19.75 2.90
N GLU A 221 -16.68 19.80 1.74
CA GLU A 221 -17.30 20.13 0.46
C GLU A 221 -16.78 19.23 -0.66
N LYS A 222 -17.59 18.96 -1.68
CA LYS A 222 -17.12 18.17 -2.83
C LYS A 222 -16.03 18.97 -3.55
N SER A 223 -14.93 18.31 -3.90
CA SER A 223 -13.88 18.91 -4.72
C SER A 223 -14.46 19.34 -6.08
N PRO A 224 -14.15 20.55 -6.56
CA PRO A 224 -14.48 20.96 -7.93
C PRO A 224 -13.52 20.36 -8.97
N TYR A 225 -12.46 19.68 -8.50
CA TYR A 225 -11.41 19.02 -9.29
C TYR A 225 -11.48 17.51 -9.15
#